data_AF-A0A7C5HZL0-F1
#
_entry.id   AF-A0A7C5HZL0-F1
#
_cell.length_a   1.000
_cell.length_b   1.000
_cell.length_c   1.000
_cell.angle_alpha   90.00
_cell.angle_beta   90.00
_cell.angle_gamma   90.00
#
_symmetry.space_group_name_H-M   'P 1'
#
loop_
_entity.id
_entity.type
_entity.pdbx_description
1 polymer ?
#
loop_
_entity_poly.entity_id
_entity_poly.type
_entity_poly.pdbx_seq_one_letter_code
_entity_poly.pdbx_strand_id
1 'polypeptide(L)'
;MNKEHGFDWTFDQFQRYAAAQAALEFFFKEENPLVLDAGGLSPNRRGDDFWFPVREIAPRESWVLDIKYVKEQGFIQGDGVQLPVKDNRFDMVMALDVIEHIPPAKRKG
;
A
#
# COMPACT_ATOMS: atom_id res chain seq x y z
N MET A 1 -25.00 -4.83 -16.25
CA MET A 1 -23.76 -4.79 -17.05
C MET A 1 -22.63 -5.26 -16.16
N ASN A 2 -22.23 -6.53 -16.29
CA ASN A 2 -21.03 -7.03 -15.64
C ASN A 2 -19.85 -6.39 -16.35
N LYS A 3 -19.17 -5.44 -15.69
CA LYS A 3 -17.82 -5.09 -16.10
C LYS A 3 -16.97 -6.29 -15.72
N GLU A 4 -16.45 -7.02 -16.72
CA GLU A 4 -15.34 -7.93 -16.47
C GLU A 4 -14.19 -7.06 -15.97
N HIS A 5 -14.03 -7.00 -14.65
CA HIS A 5 -12.87 -6.37 -14.03
C HIS A 5 -11.68 -7.30 -14.34
N GLY A 6 -10.93 -6.93 -15.37
CA GLY A 6 -9.60 -7.48 -15.57
C GLY A 6 -8.82 -7.35 -14.27
N PHE A 7 -8.25 -8.46 -13.82
CA PHE A 7 -7.50 -8.51 -12.58
C PHE A 7 -6.15 -7.78 -12.78
N ASP A 8 -6.03 -6.55 -12.29
CA ASP A 8 -4.86 -5.67 -12.51
C ASP A 8 -3.59 -6.12 -11.77
N TRP A 9 -3.71 -7.14 -10.94
CA TRP A 9 -2.63 -7.71 -10.14
C TRP A 9 -1.67 -8.56 -10.98
N THR A 10 -0.38 -8.40 -10.71
CA THR A 10 0.60 -9.46 -10.95
C THR A 10 0.44 -10.57 -9.91
N PHE A 11 0.98 -11.76 -10.19
CA PHE A 11 0.92 -12.89 -9.25
C PHE A 11 1.58 -12.54 -7.90
N ASP A 12 2.75 -11.91 -7.94
CA ASP A 12 3.50 -11.54 -6.73
C ASP A 12 2.75 -10.50 -5.90
N GLN A 13 2.15 -9.49 -6.55
CA GLN A 13 1.29 -8.53 -5.84
C GLN A 13 0.11 -9.25 -5.20
N PHE A 14 -0.57 -10.15 -5.92
CA PHE A 14 -1.73 -10.84 -5.36
C PHE A 14 -1.37 -11.62 -4.10
N GLN A 15 -0.27 -12.36 -4.12
CA GLN A 15 0.17 -13.12 -2.96
C GLN A 15 0.46 -12.22 -1.75
N ARG A 16 1.16 -11.10 -1.96
CA ARG A 16 1.57 -10.18 -0.87
C ARG A 16 0.36 -9.53 -0.21
N TYR A 17 -0.58 -9.06 -1.02
CA TYR A 17 -1.76 -8.38 -0.47
C TYR A 17 -2.83 -9.35 0.02
N ALA A 18 -2.89 -10.59 -0.47
CA ALA A 18 -3.72 -11.62 0.15
C ALA A 18 -3.27 -11.90 1.60
N ALA A 19 -1.95 -11.93 1.84
CA ALA A 19 -1.41 -12.05 3.19
C ALA A 19 -1.74 -10.80 4.05
N ALA A 20 -1.61 -9.60 3.48
CA ALA A 20 -1.98 -8.36 4.16
C ALA A 20 -3.49 -8.28 4.48
N GLN A 21 -4.34 -8.71 3.55
CA GLN A 21 -5.78 -8.80 3.74
C GLN A 21 -6.13 -9.75 4.89
N ALA A 22 -5.50 -10.93 4.93
CA ALA A 22 -5.71 -11.87 6.02
C ALA A 22 -5.33 -11.26 7.39
N ALA A 23 -4.26 -10.45 7.45
CA ALA A 23 -3.90 -9.73 8.66
C ALA A 23 -4.94 -8.64 9.02
N LEU A 24 -5.38 -7.84 8.05
CA LEU A 24 -6.44 -6.84 8.25
C LEU A 24 -7.71 -7.48 8.81
N GLU A 25 -8.17 -8.57 8.20
CA GLU A 25 -9.37 -9.32 8.61
C GLU A 25 -9.23 -9.95 9.99
N PHE A 26 -8.01 -10.35 10.38
CA PHE A 26 -7.76 -10.95 11.69
C PHE A 26 -7.72 -9.91 12.81
N PHE A 27 -7.00 -8.80 12.62
CA PHE A 27 -6.78 -7.81 13.68
C PHE A 27 -7.88 -6.76 13.78
N PHE A 28 -8.54 -6.40 12.67
CA PHE A 28 -9.49 -5.29 12.59
C PHE A 28 -10.86 -5.74 12.10
N LYS A 29 -11.24 -6.98 12.42
CA LYS A 29 -12.51 -7.56 12.00
C LYS A 29 -13.69 -6.64 12.34
N GLU A 30 -14.50 -6.30 11.33
CA GLU A 30 -15.67 -5.39 11.42
C GLU A 30 -15.33 -3.90 11.69
N GLU A 31 -14.05 -3.55 11.82
CA GLU A 31 -13.56 -2.17 11.90
C GLU A 31 -13.17 -1.63 10.51
N ASN A 32 -12.99 -0.31 10.41
CA ASN A 32 -12.46 0.35 9.21
C ASN A 32 -11.10 0.97 9.57
N PRO A 33 -10.02 0.17 9.68
CA PRO A 33 -8.72 0.70 10.06
C PRO A 33 -8.23 1.68 9.00
N LEU A 34 -7.58 2.75 9.44
CA LEU A 34 -6.88 3.68 8.57
C LEU A 34 -5.50 3.09 8.23
N VAL A 35 -5.31 2.68 6.97
CA VAL A 35 -4.14 1.92 6.50
C VAL A 35 -3.14 2.82 5.77
N LEU A 36 -1.85 2.66 6.07
CA LEU A 36 -0.75 3.19 5.26
C LEU A 36 -0.01 2.05 4.56
N ASP A 37 0.16 2.16 3.25
CA ASP A 37 0.98 1.25 2.44
C ASP A 37 2.23 1.98 1.93
N ALA A 38 3.36 1.76 2.60
CA ALA A 38 4.63 2.37 2.28
C ALA A 38 5.33 1.59 1.16
N GLY A 39 5.68 2.29 0.07
CA GLY A 39 6.15 1.68 -1.18
C GLY A 39 5.02 1.07 -2.02
N GLY A 40 3.75 1.36 -1.69
CA GLY A 40 2.58 0.73 -2.33
C GLY A 40 2.29 1.15 -3.77
N LEU A 41 3.01 2.14 -4.32
CA LEU A 41 2.79 2.62 -5.68
C LEU A 41 3.18 1.54 -6.69
N SER A 42 2.18 0.93 -7.31
CA SER A 42 2.38 -0.22 -8.18
C SER A 42 2.12 0.13 -9.64
N PRO A 43 2.91 -0.38 -10.61
CA PRO A 43 2.49 -0.36 -12.00
C PRO A 43 1.24 -1.23 -12.15
N ASN A 44 0.35 -0.83 -13.06
CA ASN A 44 -0.76 -1.69 -13.47
C ASN A 44 -0.22 -2.89 -14.27
N ARG A 45 -1.08 -3.86 -14.55
CA ARG A 45 -0.71 -5.08 -15.30
C ARG A 45 -0.07 -4.80 -16.67
N ARG A 46 -0.42 -3.69 -17.34
CA ARG A 46 0.14 -3.30 -18.65
C ARG A 46 1.48 -2.57 -18.54
N GLY A 47 1.84 -2.09 -17.36
CA GLY A 47 3.03 -1.29 -17.12
C GLY A 47 2.97 0.13 -17.69
N ASP A 48 1.78 0.59 -18.11
CA ASP A 48 1.57 1.90 -18.74
C ASP A 48 1.02 2.97 -17.78
N ASP A 49 0.58 2.56 -16.58
CA ASP A 49 0.05 3.44 -15.54
C ASP A 49 0.35 2.89 -14.13
N PHE A 50 -0.03 3.62 -13.10
CA PHE A 50 0.07 3.23 -11.70
C PHE A 50 -1.30 3.03 -11.05
N TRP A 51 -1.34 2.22 -10.00
CA TRP A 51 -2.52 2.01 -9.17
C TRP A 51 -2.11 1.66 -7.74
N PHE A 52 -3.09 1.64 -6.83
CA PHE A 52 -2.90 1.42 -5.40
C PHE A 52 -3.57 0.11 -4.99
N PRO A 53 -2.85 -1.03 -4.95
CA PRO A 53 -3.47 -2.33 -4.68
C PRO A 53 -4.08 -2.41 -3.27
N VAL A 54 -3.60 -1.58 -2.33
CA VAL A 54 -4.20 -1.46 -0.99
C VAL A 54 -5.68 -1.08 -1.03
N ARG A 55 -6.16 -0.38 -2.07
CA ARG A 55 -7.57 -0.01 -2.20
C ARG A 55 -8.49 -1.21 -2.39
N GLU A 56 -7.99 -2.35 -2.86
CA GLU A 56 -8.81 -3.55 -3.00
C GLU A 56 -9.04 -4.25 -1.65
N ILE A 57 -8.09 -4.15 -0.73
CA ILE A 57 -8.14 -4.83 0.59
C ILE A 57 -8.56 -3.88 1.72
N ALA A 58 -8.40 -2.57 1.53
CA ALA A 58 -8.81 -1.49 2.43
C ALA A 58 -9.46 -0.34 1.64
N PRO A 59 -10.63 -0.56 1.01
CA PRO A 59 -11.27 0.39 0.08
C PRO A 59 -11.78 1.67 0.72
N ARG A 60 -11.97 1.68 2.04
CA ARG A 60 -12.60 2.81 2.76
C ARG A 60 -11.58 3.84 3.21
N GLU A 61 -10.50 3.40 3.84
CA GLU A 61 -9.51 4.28 4.46
C GLU A 61 -8.09 3.77 4.24
N SER A 62 -7.52 4.06 3.07
CA SER A 62 -6.14 3.71 2.74
C SER A 62 -5.37 4.85 2.10
N TRP A 63 -4.07 4.89 2.40
CA TRP A 63 -3.11 5.80 1.83
C TRP A 63 -1.90 5.04 1.32
N VAL A 64 -1.36 5.46 0.17
CA VAL A 64 -0.08 4.98 -0.35
C VAL A 64 0.98 6.05 -0.12
N LEU A 65 2.15 5.64 0.37
CA LEU A 65 3.33 6.48 0.44
C LEU A 65 4.40 5.98 -0.53
N ASP A 66 4.95 6.87 -1.35
CA ASP A 66 6.08 6.55 -2.22
C ASP A 66 6.97 7.77 -2.48
N ILE A 67 8.23 7.54 -2.84
CA ILE A 67 9.16 8.60 -3.24
C ILE A 67 8.76 9.24 -4.57
N LYS A 68 8.16 8.45 -5.48
CA LYS A 68 7.70 8.89 -6.78
C LYS A 68 6.36 9.60 -6.65
N TYR A 69 6.34 10.88 -7.01
CA TYR A 69 5.10 11.65 -7.00
C TYR A 69 4.10 11.14 -8.04
N VAL A 70 2.85 10.95 -7.60
CA VAL A 70 1.67 10.85 -8.45
C VAL A 70 0.58 11.78 -7.92
N LYS A 71 -0.24 12.33 -8.82
CA LYS A 71 -1.35 13.22 -8.46
C LYS A 71 -2.64 12.43 -8.34
N GLU A 72 -2.78 11.69 -7.24
CA GLU A 72 -3.91 10.80 -6.97
C GLU A 72 -4.38 10.97 -5.51
N GLN A 73 -5.69 10.80 -5.26
CA GLN A 73 -6.24 10.90 -3.90
C GLN A 73 -5.70 9.78 -3.00
N GLY A 74 -5.47 10.03 -1.72
CA GLY A 74 -4.93 9.00 -0.83
C GLY A 74 -3.46 8.67 -1.14
N PHE A 75 -2.72 9.60 -1.75
CA PHE A 75 -1.29 9.47 -1.98
C PHE A 75 -0.51 10.46 -1.11
N ILE A 76 0.64 10.02 -0.60
CA ILE A 76 1.61 10.82 0.16
C ILE A 76 2.96 10.67 -0.53
N GLN A 77 3.52 11.76 -1.06
CA GLN A 77 4.91 11.72 -1.47
C GLN A 77 5.81 11.78 -0.24
N GLY A 78 6.70 10.81 -0.05
CA GLY A 78 7.59 10.77 1.10
C GLY A 78 8.62 9.63 1.06
N ASP A 79 9.62 9.74 1.93
CA ASP A 79 10.60 8.67 2.18
C ASP A 79 10.11 7.80 3.34
N GLY A 80 10.11 6.48 3.17
CA GLY A 80 9.71 5.52 4.20
C GLY A 80 10.59 5.55 5.45
N VAL A 81 11.83 6.07 5.36
CA VAL A 81 12.70 6.25 6.54
C VAL A 81 12.42 7.53 7.32
N GLN A 82 11.61 8.43 6.77
CA GLN A 82 11.22 9.69 7.39
C GLN A 82 9.79 10.04 6.99
N LEU A 83 8.83 9.34 7.60
CA LEU A 83 7.42 9.45 7.27
C LEU A 83 6.92 10.90 7.50
N PRO A 84 6.34 11.57 6.48
CA PRO A 84 5.81 12.93 6.59
C PRO A 84 4.39 12.94 7.18
N VAL A 85 4.16 12.14 8.22
CA VAL A 85 2.87 11.97 8.88
C VAL A 85 3.05 12.08 10.39
N LYS A 86 1.94 12.39 11.09
CA LYS A 86 1.96 12.42 12.55
C LYS A 86 2.05 11.00 13.11
N ASP A 87 2.72 10.85 14.24
CA ASP A 87 2.72 9.62 15.03
C ASP A 87 1.30 9.17 15.35
N ASN A 88 1.09 7.85 15.43
CA ASN A 88 -0.20 7.21 15.74
C ASN A 88 -1.36 7.63 14.84
N ARG A 89 -1.07 8.05 13.60
CA ARG A 89 -2.10 8.43 12.62
C ARG A 89 -2.81 7.23 12.00
N PHE A 90 -2.11 6.11 11.80
CA PHE A 90 -2.61 4.94 11.09
C PHE A 90 -2.75 3.78 12.06
N ASP A 91 -3.81 3.00 11.91
CA ASP A 91 -4.06 1.80 12.72
C ASP A 91 -3.20 0.63 12.23
N MET A 92 -2.93 0.59 10.92
CA MET A 92 -2.06 -0.40 10.29
C MET A 92 -1.10 0.26 9.31
N VAL A 93 0.17 -0.12 9.38
CA VAL A 93 1.20 0.27 8.41
C VAL A 93 1.77 -0.99 7.77
N MET A 94 1.84 -0.99 6.46
CA MET A 94 2.39 -2.08 5.64
C MET A 94 3.60 -1.57 4.86
N ALA A 95 4.55 -2.48 4.66
CA ALA A 95 5.75 -2.25 3.87
C ALA A 95 6.06 -3.55 3.12
N LEU A 96 5.42 -3.73 1.95
CA LEU A 96 5.47 -4.99 1.19
C LEU A 96 6.58 -4.92 0.15
N ASP A 97 7.66 -5.69 0.34
CA ASP A 97 8.79 -5.77 -0.61
C ASP A 97 9.46 -4.40 -0.88
N VAL A 98 9.66 -3.63 0.20
CA VAL A 98 10.25 -2.27 0.14
C VAL A 98 11.44 -2.09 1.09
N ILE A 99 11.49 -2.82 2.21
CA ILE A 99 12.50 -2.61 3.26
C ILE A 99 13.91 -2.97 2.78
N GLU A 100 14.01 -3.99 1.93
CA GLU A 100 15.24 -4.45 1.29
C GLU A 100 15.86 -3.41 0.36
N HIS A 101 15.05 -2.48 -0.17
CA HIS A 101 15.52 -1.37 -1.01
C HIS A 101 16.09 -0.21 -0.19
N ILE A 102 15.82 -0.15 1.12
CA ILE A 102 16.39 0.88 2.00
C ILE A 102 17.89 0.59 2.17
N PRO A 103 18.80 1.58 1.98
CA PRO A 103 20.23 1.39 2.21
C PRO A 103 20.51 0.91 3.65
N PRO A 104 21.42 -0.06 3.89
CA PRO A 104 21.67 -0.61 5.23
C PRO A 104 21.93 0.45 6.31
N ALA A 105 22.63 1.53 5.96
CA ALA A 105 22.91 2.64 6.89
C ALA A 105 21.66 3.38 7.38
N LYS A 106 20.56 3.32 6.62
CA LYS A 106 19.28 4.00 6.92
C LYS A 106 18.22 3.08 7.56
N ARG A 107 18.49 1.78 7.73
CA ARG A 107 17.53 0.81 8.33
C ARG A 107 17.46 0.87 9.85
N LYS A 108 18.14 1.82 10.49
CA LYS A 108 18.17 1.96 11.95
C LYS A 108 16.96 2.79 12.38
N GLY A 109 15.94 2.10 12.88
CA GLY A 109 14.89 2.67 13.74
C GLY A 109 15.31 2.60 15.20
#